data_AF-A0A674AHP5-F1
#
_entry.id   AF-A0A674AHP5-F1
#
_cell.length_a   1.000
_cell.length_b   1.000
_cell.length_c   1.000
_cell.angle_alpha   90.00
_cell.angle_beta   90.00
_cell.angle_gamma   90.00
#
_symmetry.space_group_name_H-M   'P 1'
#
loop_
_entity.id
_entity.type
_entity.pdbx_description
1 polymer ?
#
loop_
_entity_poly.entity_id
_entity_poly.type
_entity_poly.pdbx_seq_one_letter_code
_entity_poly.pdbx_strand_id
1 'polypeptide(L)'
;MGAEQRDCVGERWIGGNQQGVRGQPMAADSHRQSETKRGGMREVPAVAVVPSMADTPKTETRTAVTENQAAAPSSPAPAPKKQSGLAVLMPTVESSSLRQVHMLPSQSFSLSLSLSLSLCLSDDVPPQPAPFLHRCVSLRSNPPSDIFIIHTREVLGSGRFGKVHKCTEKSSGLKLAAKIINTRTAKEKERANNEVQAMNQLSHPNILQLYEAFEAKHQLVLILEYVEGGELFDRIVDESAPLTEVDAMVFVKQICEGVSYMHQMYVLHLDLKPENILCVNRTGHQVKIIDFGLARRYRPREKLRVNFGTPEFLAPEVVNFDFVSFPTDMWTLGVVTYMLLSGLSPFLGDDESQTLNNVLSANCSFEDEAFEHISAEAKDFISHLLVKERGGRMSALQCLRHPWLNNIAEKAKGSNIVLKSQVLLKKYLAKKLWKVSPTDFLHHTVWFI
;
A
#
# COMPACT_ATOMS: atom_id res chain seq x y z
N MET A 1 28.45 -58.30 -57.14
CA MET A 1 28.40 -59.77 -57.16
C MET A 1 28.84 -60.26 -55.79
N GLY A 2 28.08 -61.16 -55.14
CA GLY A 2 28.37 -61.69 -53.80
C GLY A 2 28.23 -60.68 -52.64
N ALA A 3 27.97 -61.09 -51.40
CA ALA A 3 27.46 -62.38 -50.91
C ALA A 3 26.72 -62.17 -49.55
N GLU A 4 25.96 -63.16 -49.08
CA GLU A 4 25.11 -63.09 -47.88
C GLU A 4 25.77 -63.67 -46.59
N GLN A 5 24.97 -63.69 -45.51
CA GLN A 5 24.96 -64.63 -44.36
C GLN A 5 25.89 -64.33 -43.16
N ARG A 6 25.53 -64.64 -41.90
CA ARG A 6 24.25 -64.84 -41.16
C ARG A 6 24.60 -64.94 -39.64
N ASP A 7 23.60 -64.80 -38.75
CA ASP A 7 23.31 -65.46 -37.44
C ASP A 7 24.47 -66.09 -36.59
N CYS A 8 24.48 -66.15 -35.25
CA CYS A 8 23.48 -65.97 -34.16
C CYS A 8 24.23 -65.54 -32.85
N VAL A 9 23.66 -65.26 -31.66
CA VAL A 9 23.02 -66.17 -30.65
C VAL A 9 22.29 -65.33 -29.55
N GLY A 10 21.36 -65.97 -28.81
CA GLY A 10 20.50 -65.51 -27.68
C GLY A 10 21.17 -64.97 -26.40
N GLU A 11 20.51 -64.83 -25.23
CA GLU A 11 19.24 -65.38 -24.65
C GLU A 11 18.66 -64.40 -23.56
N ARG A 12 17.56 -64.63 -22.80
CA ARG A 12 16.16 -64.98 -23.16
C ARG A 12 15.12 -64.73 -22.01
N TRP A 13 14.29 -63.68 -22.13
CA TRP A 13 12.91 -63.51 -21.54
C TRP A 13 12.80 -63.43 -20.00
N ILE A 14 11.68 -63.15 -19.29
CA ILE A 14 10.20 -62.99 -19.48
C ILE A 14 9.76 -61.74 -18.61
N GLY A 15 8.65 -60.98 -18.65
CA GLY A 15 7.27 -61.03 -19.21
C GLY A 15 6.21 -61.10 -18.06
N GLY A 16 5.01 -60.45 -18.05
CA GLY A 16 4.31 -59.58 -19.00
C GLY A 16 3.03 -58.90 -18.40
N ASN A 17 2.16 -58.33 -19.25
CA ASN A 17 0.99 -57.46 -18.92
C ASN A 17 -0.18 -58.06 -18.10
N GLN A 18 -0.94 -57.19 -17.39
CA GLN A 18 -2.41 -57.09 -17.55
C GLN A 18 -3.08 -55.85 -16.88
N GLN A 19 -4.34 -55.58 -17.26
CA GLN A 19 -5.24 -54.57 -16.67
C GLN A 19 -6.60 -55.18 -16.31
N GLY A 20 -7.16 -54.81 -15.14
CA GLY A 20 -8.60 -54.49 -15.02
C GLY A 20 -9.56 -55.45 -14.30
N VAL A 21 -10.67 -54.83 -13.83
CA VAL A 21 -11.99 -55.38 -13.46
C VAL A 21 -12.25 -55.87 -12.00
N ARG A 22 -12.95 -55.00 -11.26
CA ARG A 22 -13.97 -55.21 -10.19
C ARG A 22 -13.77 -56.27 -9.09
N GLY A 23 -13.77 -55.78 -7.85
CA GLY A 23 -14.21 -56.49 -6.64
C GLY A 23 -14.62 -55.49 -5.54
N GLN A 24 -15.63 -55.81 -4.72
CA GLN A 24 -16.05 -55.02 -3.55
C GLN A 24 -15.84 -55.84 -2.24
N PRO A 25 -15.99 -55.25 -1.03
CA PRO A 25 -15.01 -55.45 0.05
C PRO A 25 -15.33 -56.60 1.02
N MET A 26 -14.34 -56.92 1.87
CA MET A 26 -14.56 -57.58 3.16
C MET A 26 -13.84 -56.84 4.30
N ALA A 27 -14.24 -57.16 5.53
CA ALA A 27 -14.00 -56.36 6.73
C ALA A 27 -12.72 -56.73 7.50
N ALA A 28 -12.34 -55.84 8.42
CA ALA A 28 -11.58 -56.17 9.62
C ALA A 28 -12.08 -55.30 10.77
N ASP A 29 -12.34 -55.90 11.94
CA ASP A 29 -12.87 -55.22 13.12
C ASP A 29 -11.82 -54.39 13.88
N SER A 30 -12.29 -53.40 14.65
CA SER A 30 -11.80 -53.22 16.03
C SER A 30 -12.76 -52.37 16.87
N HIS A 31 -12.93 -52.79 18.13
CA HIS A 31 -13.92 -52.28 19.07
C HIS A 31 -13.88 -50.77 19.32
N ARG A 32 -15.08 -50.18 19.53
CA ARG A 32 -15.27 -49.25 20.64
C ARG A 32 -16.60 -49.50 21.34
N GLN A 33 -16.59 -49.52 22.67
CA GLN A 33 -17.75 -49.83 23.49
C GLN A 33 -18.73 -48.67 23.57
N SER A 34 -20.00 -49.01 23.79
CA SER A 34 -21.09 -48.07 24.05
C SER A 34 -21.17 -47.69 25.52
N GLU A 35 -21.30 -46.41 25.82
CA GLU A 35 -22.05 -45.95 26.99
C GLU A 35 -23.12 -44.94 26.57
N THR A 36 -24.32 -45.11 27.09
CA THR A 36 -25.43 -44.17 26.92
C THR A 36 -25.85 -43.64 28.29
N LYS A 37 -26.11 -42.33 28.39
CA LYS A 37 -26.93 -41.77 29.47
C LYS A 37 -27.69 -40.54 28.97
N ARG A 38 -28.91 -40.39 29.49
CA ARG A 38 -29.90 -39.39 29.05
C ARG A 38 -29.99 -38.24 30.04
N GLY A 39 -30.55 -37.12 29.56
CA GLY A 39 -31.40 -36.24 30.36
C GLY A 39 -30.71 -34.99 30.90
N GLY A 40 -31.32 -33.83 30.64
CA GLY A 40 -30.77 -32.54 31.05
C GLY A 40 -31.47 -31.34 30.41
N MET A 41 -32.81 -31.31 30.38
CA MET A 41 -33.54 -30.07 30.07
C MET A 41 -33.26 -29.04 31.18
N ARG A 42 -32.94 -27.79 30.79
CA ARG A 42 -33.14 -26.59 31.61
C ARG A 42 -33.60 -25.44 30.72
N GLU A 43 -34.46 -24.59 31.28
CA GLU A 43 -35.21 -23.61 30.51
C GLU A 43 -34.44 -22.31 30.19
N VAL A 44 -34.85 -21.65 29.10
CA VAL A 44 -34.57 -20.23 28.87
C VAL A 44 -35.69 -19.39 29.48
N PRO A 45 -35.41 -18.46 30.41
CA PRO A 45 -36.43 -17.55 30.92
C PRO A 45 -36.74 -16.48 29.86
N ALA A 46 -37.98 -16.46 29.38
CA ALA A 46 -38.48 -15.36 28.56
C ALA A 46 -38.98 -14.22 29.46
N VAL A 47 -38.59 -13.00 29.13
CA VAL A 47 -39.12 -11.75 29.67
C VAL A 47 -39.31 -10.83 28.46
N ALA A 48 -40.43 -10.19 28.15
CA ALA A 48 -41.82 -10.22 28.58
C ALA A 48 -42.45 -9.10 27.70
N VAL A 49 -43.47 -9.38 26.89
CA VAL A 49 -44.12 -8.36 26.04
C VAL A 49 -45.53 -8.11 26.54
N VAL A 50 -45.84 -6.86 26.86
CA VAL A 50 -47.18 -6.35 27.20
C VAL A 50 -47.31 -4.89 26.70
N PRO A 51 -48.54 -4.39 26.40
CA PRO A 51 -48.72 -3.73 25.11
C PRO A 51 -49.39 -2.34 25.12
N SER A 52 -49.36 -1.69 23.95
CA SER A 52 -50.43 -0.86 23.34
C SER A 52 -51.38 -0.05 24.24
N MET A 53 -51.27 1.29 24.18
CA MET A 53 -52.31 2.21 23.64
C MET A 53 -51.55 3.43 23.06
N ALA A 54 -51.77 3.86 21.81
CA ALA A 54 -52.96 4.50 21.24
C ALA A 54 -53.24 5.88 21.84
N ASP A 55 -52.82 6.95 21.14
CA ASP A 55 -53.83 7.86 20.56
C ASP A 55 -53.29 8.73 19.41
N THR A 56 -54.19 9.35 18.65
CA THR A 56 -53.90 10.48 17.73
C THR A 56 -54.97 11.55 17.91
N PRO A 57 -54.70 12.79 17.49
CA PRO A 57 -55.66 13.37 16.55
C PRO A 57 -55.03 14.02 15.32
N LYS A 58 -55.74 13.93 14.20
CA LYS A 58 -55.57 14.77 13.02
C LYS A 58 -56.36 16.07 13.21
N THR A 59 -55.92 17.17 12.59
CA THR A 59 -56.76 18.18 11.90
C THR A 59 -55.87 19.33 11.37
N GLU A 60 -56.19 20.07 10.31
CA GLU A 60 -56.69 19.64 8.99
C GLU A 60 -56.61 20.79 7.97
N THR A 61 -56.21 20.50 6.72
CA THR A 61 -56.38 21.37 5.51
C THR A 61 -55.64 22.74 5.54
N ARG A 62 -55.56 23.57 4.47
CA ARG A 62 -56.29 23.59 3.18
C ARG A 62 -55.51 24.35 2.08
N THR A 63 -55.67 23.93 0.80
CA THR A 63 -55.40 24.67 -0.48
C THR A 63 -54.00 25.29 -0.72
N ALA A 64 -53.23 25.07 -1.80
CA ALA A 64 -53.46 24.70 -3.22
C ALA A 64 -53.80 25.87 -4.18
N VAL A 65 -53.39 25.71 -5.47
CA VAL A 65 -53.44 26.68 -6.60
C VAL A 65 -52.35 27.78 -6.47
N THR A 66 -51.59 28.21 -7.50
CA THR A 66 -51.66 28.08 -8.99
C THR A 66 -50.29 27.68 -9.60
N GLU A 67 -50.24 27.36 -10.90
CA GLU A 67 -49.03 27.28 -11.74
C GLU A 67 -48.55 28.67 -12.23
N ASN A 68 -47.32 28.78 -12.74
CA ASN A 68 -47.14 29.26 -14.13
C ASN A 68 -45.75 28.94 -14.74
N GLN A 69 -45.68 28.97 -16.08
CA GLN A 69 -44.45 28.80 -16.88
C GLN A 69 -44.01 30.15 -17.47
N ALA A 70 -42.72 30.27 -17.86
CA ALA A 70 -42.27 30.64 -19.22
C ALA A 70 -40.95 31.45 -19.29
N ALA A 71 -40.28 31.29 -20.45
CA ALA A 71 -39.36 32.22 -21.12
C ALA A 71 -38.02 32.62 -20.45
N ALA A 72 -36.93 32.35 -21.17
CA ALA A 72 -35.68 33.12 -21.10
C ALA A 72 -35.75 34.34 -22.04
N PRO A 73 -34.79 35.28 -21.94
CA PRO A 73 -33.95 35.50 -23.11
C PRO A 73 -32.44 35.64 -22.80
N SER A 74 -31.66 35.90 -23.87
CA SER A 74 -30.20 35.73 -23.96
C SER A 74 -29.38 37.02 -23.79
N SER A 75 -28.18 36.89 -23.19
CA SER A 75 -26.88 37.48 -23.62
C SER A 75 -26.74 39.04 -23.74
N PRO A 76 -25.53 39.62 -23.92
CA PRO A 76 -24.17 39.04 -24.03
C PRO A 76 -23.14 39.61 -23.01
N ALA A 77 -21.89 39.15 -23.11
CA ALA A 77 -20.73 39.72 -22.40
C ALA A 77 -19.95 40.76 -23.24
N PRO A 78 -19.18 41.67 -22.62
CA PRO A 78 -18.27 42.59 -23.32
C PRO A 78 -16.81 42.07 -23.40
N ALA A 79 -16.11 42.44 -24.48
CA ALA A 79 -14.70 42.13 -24.75
C ALA A 79 -13.97 43.34 -25.42
N PRO A 80 -12.63 43.38 -25.50
CA PRO A 80 -11.89 44.62 -25.23
C PRO A 80 -11.43 45.47 -26.43
N LYS A 81 -11.09 46.74 -26.15
CA LYS A 81 -10.41 47.75 -26.99
C LYS A 81 -9.68 48.76 -26.08
N LYS A 82 -8.63 49.51 -26.46
CA LYS A 82 -7.49 49.33 -27.39
C LYS A 82 -6.64 50.63 -27.37
N GLN A 83 -5.35 50.59 -27.05
CA GLN A 83 -4.27 51.60 -27.33
C GLN A 83 -2.99 51.11 -26.59
N SER A 84 -1.75 51.03 -27.10
CA SER A 84 -0.90 51.87 -27.98
C SER A 84 -0.55 53.26 -27.39
N GLY A 85 0.70 53.62 -27.11
CA GLY A 85 1.98 52.89 -27.19
C GLY A 85 3.13 53.81 -27.67
N LEU A 86 4.32 53.70 -27.07
CA LEU A 86 5.58 54.33 -27.55
C LEU A 86 6.79 53.59 -26.95
N ALA A 87 8.02 53.85 -27.43
CA ALA A 87 9.22 53.06 -27.11
C ALA A 87 10.53 53.86 -27.20
N VAL A 88 11.65 53.17 -26.89
CA VAL A 88 13.07 53.52 -27.15
C VAL A 88 13.73 54.54 -26.19
N LEU A 89 14.72 54.07 -25.42
CA LEU A 89 16.15 54.38 -25.66
C LEU A 89 17.08 53.41 -24.89
N MET A 90 18.31 53.24 -25.37
CA MET A 90 19.43 52.57 -24.66
C MET A 90 20.54 53.60 -24.37
N PRO A 91 21.63 53.25 -23.67
CA PRO A 91 22.92 53.25 -24.39
C PRO A 91 24.01 52.26 -23.89
N THR A 92 25.06 52.14 -24.71
CA THR A 92 26.42 51.60 -24.46
C THR A 92 27.40 52.39 -25.36
N VAL A 93 28.74 52.39 -25.26
CA VAL A 93 29.79 51.73 -24.44
C VAL A 93 30.86 52.82 -24.08
N GLU A 94 32.12 52.68 -23.64
CA GLU A 94 33.10 51.60 -23.42
C GLU A 94 34.19 52.03 -22.37
N SER A 95 35.28 51.24 -22.24
CA SER A 95 36.73 51.62 -22.09
C SER A 95 37.13 53.03 -21.64
N SER A 96 38.12 53.25 -20.74
CA SER A 96 38.95 52.40 -19.84
C SER A 96 39.67 53.33 -18.81
N SER A 97 40.82 53.11 -18.13
CA SER A 97 41.91 52.12 -18.19
C SER A 97 42.84 52.13 -16.95
N LEU A 98 43.79 51.18 -16.91
CA LEU A 98 45.09 51.13 -16.19
C LEU A 98 45.23 51.69 -14.75
N ARG A 99 45.53 50.79 -13.80
CA ARG A 99 46.69 50.92 -12.88
C ARG A 99 47.16 49.54 -12.35
N GLN A 100 48.32 49.51 -11.69
CA GLN A 100 49.25 48.37 -11.71
C GLN A 100 49.31 47.56 -10.39
N VAL A 101 49.73 46.30 -10.50
CA VAL A 101 49.83 45.29 -9.43
C VAL A 101 50.99 45.57 -8.45
N HIS A 102 50.80 45.23 -7.18
CA HIS A 102 51.87 44.89 -6.24
C HIS A 102 51.50 43.60 -5.46
N MET A 103 52.50 42.89 -4.91
CA MET A 103 52.37 41.48 -4.52
C MET A 103 52.90 41.17 -3.10
N LEU A 104 52.27 40.15 -2.48
CA LEU A 104 52.76 39.29 -1.38
C LEU A 104 52.99 39.94 0.02
N PRO A 105 53.08 39.14 1.12
CA PRO A 105 52.90 37.69 1.24
C PRO A 105 51.80 37.21 2.22
N SER A 106 51.54 35.91 2.15
CA SER A 106 50.73 35.03 3.00
C SER A 106 50.75 35.23 4.52
N GLN A 107 49.61 35.00 5.17
CA GLN A 107 49.52 34.19 6.40
C GLN A 107 48.37 33.16 6.30
N SER A 108 48.46 32.08 7.08
CA SER A 108 47.61 30.89 6.99
C SER A 108 46.27 31.03 7.71
N PHE A 109 45.19 30.60 7.05
CA PHE A 109 43.95 30.23 7.74
C PHE A 109 43.73 28.72 7.66
N SER A 110 43.46 28.12 8.81
CA SER A 110 43.12 26.70 8.91
C SER A 110 41.74 26.45 8.31
N LEU A 111 41.62 25.43 7.45
CA LEU A 111 40.33 24.93 6.99
C LEU A 111 39.66 24.11 8.11
N SER A 112 38.97 24.80 9.01
CA SER A 112 38.05 24.16 9.94
C SER A 112 36.88 23.58 9.15
N LEU A 113 36.98 22.31 8.77
CA LEU A 113 36.00 21.58 7.94
C LEU A 113 34.72 21.24 8.73
N SER A 114 34.12 22.24 9.37
CA SER A 114 32.81 22.20 10.03
C SER A 114 31.69 22.41 9.01
N LEU A 115 31.73 21.64 7.91
CA LEU A 115 30.57 21.41 7.07
C LEU A 115 29.59 20.57 7.87
N SER A 116 28.77 21.25 8.67
CA SER A 116 27.68 20.64 9.40
C SER A 116 26.70 20.02 8.40
N LEU A 117 26.74 18.69 8.25
CA LEU A 117 25.65 17.90 7.67
C LEU A 117 24.45 17.90 8.64
N SER A 118 23.87 19.08 8.83
CA SER A 118 22.44 19.15 9.06
C SER A 118 21.80 18.74 7.73
N LEU A 119 21.18 17.56 7.68
CA LEU A 119 20.17 17.31 6.66
C LEU A 119 19.09 18.38 6.89
N CYS A 120 19.03 19.36 5.99
CA CYS A 120 18.03 20.40 6.07
C CYS A 120 16.67 19.74 5.81
N LEU A 121 15.88 19.56 6.88
CA LEU A 121 14.51 19.04 6.83
C LEU A 121 13.57 20.10 6.25
N SER A 122 13.80 20.47 4.99
CA SER A 122 12.95 21.34 4.18
C SER A 122 11.67 20.60 3.74
N ASP A 123 10.80 20.29 4.70
CA ASP A 123 9.41 19.81 4.49
C ASP A 123 8.50 20.91 3.88
N ASP A 124 9.07 22.06 3.51
CA ASP A 124 8.43 23.16 2.75
C ASP A 124 8.18 22.82 1.27
N VAL A 125 8.77 21.75 0.73
CA VAL A 125 8.47 21.27 -0.63
C VAL A 125 7.21 20.40 -0.58
N PRO A 126 6.06 20.83 -1.13
CA PRO A 126 4.83 20.04 -1.07
C PRO A 126 5.00 18.69 -1.81
N PRO A 127 4.38 17.59 -1.31
CA PRO A 127 4.50 16.26 -1.91
C PRO A 127 4.21 16.28 -3.41
N GLN A 128 5.19 15.86 -4.23
CA GLN A 128 5.09 16.01 -5.66
C GLN A 128 3.98 15.11 -6.24
N PRO A 129 3.15 15.62 -7.16
CA PRO A 129 2.14 14.82 -7.84
C PRO A 129 2.79 13.79 -8.77
N ALA A 130 1.99 12.87 -9.29
CA ALA A 130 2.44 12.00 -10.37
C ALA A 130 2.90 12.81 -11.60
N PRO A 131 3.79 12.28 -12.45
CA PRO A 131 4.27 12.95 -13.67
C PRO A 131 3.20 13.09 -14.78
N PHE A 132 1.92 12.93 -14.43
CA PHE A 132 0.74 13.08 -15.27
C PHE A 132 -0.46 13.49 -14.41
N LEU A 133 -1.42 14.20 -15.02
CA LEU A 133 -2.70 14.52 -14.37
C LEU A 133 -3.50 13.24 -14.10
N HIS A 134 -4.29 13.23 -13.02
CA HIS A 134 -5.18 12.11 -12.68
C HIS A 134 -6.17 11.79 -13.81
N ARG A 135 -6.46 10.50 -14.01
CA ARG A 135 -7.24 9.98 -15.15
C ARG A 135 -8.35 9.05 -14.67
N CYS A 136 -9.57 9.27 -15.14
CA CYS A 136 -10.65 8.29 -15.04
C CYS A 136 -10.52 7.29 -16.20
N VAL A 137 -9.97 6.11 -15.92
CA VAL A 137 -9.55 5.12 -16.93
C VAL A 137 -10.66 4.10 -17.23
N SER A 138 -10.94 3.89 -18.51
CA SER A 138 -11.80 2.81 -19.01
C SER A 138 -10.96 1.67 -19.59
N LEU A 139 -11.44 0.42 -19.48
CA LEU A 139 -10.76 -0.73 -20.07
C LEU A 139 -10.75 -0.64 -21.61
N ARG A 140 -9.55 -0.64 -22.21
CA ARG A 140 -9.35 -0.69 -23.66
C ARG A 140 -9.14 -2.13 -24.14
N SER A 141 -9.67 -2.48 -25.31
CA SER A 141 -9.53 -3.82 -25.91
C SER A 141 -8.43 -3.93 -26.97
N ASN A 142 -7.77 -2.83 -27.34
CA ASN A 142 -6.63 -2.88 -28.25
C ASN A 142 -5.35 -3.33 -27.52
N PRO A 143 -4.34 -3.90 -28.19
CA PRO A 143 -3.10 -4.29 -27.53
C PRO A 143 -2.37 -3.12 -26.84
N PRO A 144 -1.90 -3.27 -25.57
CA PRO A 144 -1.09 -2.24 -24.92
C PRO A 144 0.23 -1.98 -25.69
N SER A 145 0.72 -2.99 -26.43
CA SER A 145 1.88 -2.92 -27.31
C SER A 145 1.76 -1.92 -28.46
N ASP A 146 0.58 -1.37 -28.74
CA ASP A 146 0.38 -0.35 -29.75
C ASP A 146 0.98 0.99 -29.28
N ILE A 147 0.68 1.36 -28.03
CA ILE A 147 0.98 2.66 -27.42
C ILE A 147 2.23 2.59 -26.53
N PHE A 148 2.46 1.45 -25.89
CA PHE A 148 3.50 1.27 -24.88
C PHE A 148 4.55 0.23 -25.29
N ILE A 149 5.75 0.37 -24.73
CA ILE A 149 6.76 -0.68 -24.66
C ILE A 149 6.73 -1.23 -23.24
N ILE A 150 6.53 -2.54 -23.08
CA ILE A 150 6.62 -3.23 -21.79
C ILE A 150 7.93 -4.01 -21.78
N HIS A 151 8.84 -3.63 -20.90
CA HIS A 151 10.17 -4.22 -20.81
C HIS A 151 10.09 -5.54 -20.03
N THR A 152 9.71 -6.62 -20.72
CA THR A 152 9.40 -7.92 -20.10
C THR A 152 10.55 -8.55 -19.30
N ARG A 153 11.80 -8.10 -19.53
CA ARG A 153 12.98 -8.50 -18.76
C ARG A 153 13.23 -7.65 -17.52
N GLU A 154 12.73 -6.42 -17.47
CA GLU A 154 12.84 -5.51 -16.33
C GLU A 154 11.60 -5.66 -15.44
N VAL A 155 11.62 -6.70 -14.60
CA VAL A 155 10.61 -6.94 -13.56
C VAL A 155 10.86 -5.99 -12.40
N LEU A 156 9.84 -5.24 -12.01
CA LEU A 156 9.86 -4.33 -10.85
C LEU A 156 9.31 -4.99 -9.58
N GLY A 157 8.50 -6.05 -9.74
CA GLY A 157 7.97 -6.84 -8.64
C GLY A 157 7.10 -7.99 -9.15
N SER A 158 6.90 -9.04 -8.35
CA SER A 158 5.99 -10.13 -8.69
C SER A 158 5.36 -10.76 -7.45
N GLY A 159 4.10 -11.16 -7.56
CA GLY A 159 3.39 -11.76 -6.43
C GLY A 159 1.95 -12.15 -6.79
N ARG A 160 1.10 -12.25 -5.75
CA ARG A 160 -0.29 -12.72 -5.86
C ARG A 160 -1.13 -11.97 -6.89
N PHE A 161 -0.85 -10.67 -7.09
CA PHE A 161 -1.62 -9.78 -7.95
C PHE A 161 -1.04 -9.62 -9.37
N GLY A 162 -0.03 -10.44 -9.72
CA GLY A 162 0.55 -10.46 -11.07
C GLY A 162 2.07 -10.21 -11.09
N LYS A 163 2.58 -9.84 -12.26
CA LYS A 163 3.95 -9.32 -12.42
C LYS A 163 3.91 -7.86 -12.83
N VAL A 164 4.73 -7.03 -12.20
CA VAL A 164 4.93 -5.62 -12.54
C VAL A 164 6.21 -5.50 -13.35
N HIS A 165 6.12 -4.91 -14.53
CA HIS A 165 7.25 -4.66 -15.42
C HIS A 165 7.46 -3.16 -15.61
N LYS A 166 8.69 -2.75 -15.90
CA LYS A 166 8.97 -1.39 -16.36
C LYS A 166 8.32 -1.15 -17.72
N CYS A 167 7.81 0.05 -17.93
CA CYS A 167 7.05 0.42 -19.12
C CYS A 167 7.49 1.80 -19.63
N THR A 168 7.24 2.08 -20.91
CA THR A 168 7.53 3.36 -21.54
C THR A 168 6.46 3.69 -22.57
N GLU A 169 5.86 4.88 -22.51
CA GLU A 169 4.96 5.35 -23.57
C GLU A 169 5.77 5.75 -24.81
N LYS A 170 5.40 5.23 -25.99
CA LYS A 170 6.16 5.46 -27.24
C LYS A 170 6.15 6.91 -27.70
N SER A 171 5.08 7.64 -27.44
CA SER A 171 4.86 9.02 -27.91
C SER A 171 5.65 10.07 -27.15
N SER A 172 5.87 9.87 -25.85
CA SER A 172 6.50 10.85 -24.95
C SER A 172 7.81 10.38 -24.32
N GLY A 173 8.09 9.07 -24.34
CA GLY A 173 9.21 8.48 -23.58
C GLY A 173 8.94 8.39 -22.07
N LEU A 174 7.72 8.68 -21.60
CA LEU A 174 7.37 8.68 -20.18
C LEU A 174 7.61 7.30 -19.54
N LYS A 175 8.43 7.25 -18.47
CA LYS A 175 8.61 6.07 -17.61
C LYS A 175 7.29 5.74 -16.91
N LEU A 176 6.83 4.49 -17.02
CA LEU A 176 5.61 3.97 -16.41
C LEU A 176 5.89 2.56 -15.85
N ALA A 177 4.94 1.98 -15.11
CA ALA A 177 4.95 0.57 -14.73
C ALA A 177 3.76 -0.16 -15.37
N ALA A 178 3.90 -1.46 -15.64
CA ALA A 178 2.85 -2.30 -16.24
C ALA A 178 2.59 -3.52 -15.35
N LYS A 179 1.48 -3.52 -14.60
CA LYS A 179 1.03 -4.65 -13.76
C LYS A 179 0.15 -5.57 -14.60
N ILE A 180 0.65 -6.77 -14.89
CA ILE A 180 -0.02 -7.80 -15.69
C ILE A 180 -0.73 -8.78 -14.75
N ILE A 181 -2.04 -8.64 -14.64
CA ILE A 181 -2.93 -9.44 -13.78
C ILE A 181 -3.52 -10.59 -14.62
N ASN A 182 -3.52 -11.82 -14.11
CA ASN A 182 -4.23 -12.93 -14.76
C ASN A 182 -5.72 -12.90 -14.40
N THR A 183 -6.59 -12.96 -15.40
CA THR A 183 -8.06 -12.87 -15.28
C THR A 183 -8.73 -14.08 -15.93
N ARG A 184 -8.29 -15.28 -15.52
CA ARG A 184 -8.76 -16.56 -16.11
C ARG A 184 -10.17 -16.93 -15.67
N THR A 185 -10.53 -16.55 -14.45
CA THR A 185 -11.85 -16.74 -13.84
C THR A 185 -12.61 -15.43 -13.72
N ALA A 186 -13.94 -15.50 -13.68
CA ALA A 186 -14.80 -14.33 -13.46
C ALA A 186 -14.45 -13.57 -12.17
N LYS A 187 -14.05 -14.29 -11.11
CA LYS A 187 -13.68 -13.74 -9.80
C LYS A 187 -12.33 -13.00 -9.81
N GLU A 188 -11.39 -13.42 -10.65
CA GLU A 188 -10.15 -12.65 -10.88
C GLU A 188 -10.43 -11.40 -11.71
N LYS A 189 -11.25 -11.51 -12.77
CA LYS A 189 -11.67 -10.36 -13.58
C LYS A 189 -12.43 -9.32 -12.74
N GLU A 190 -13.36 -9.75 -11.90
CA GLU A 190 -14.07 -8.89 -10.95
C GLU A 190 -13.12 -8.14 -10.02
N ARG A 191 -12.10 -8.83 -9.46
CA ARG A 191 -11.08 -8.21 -8.60
C ARG A 191 -10.24 -7.17 -9.33
N ALA A 192 -9.75 -7.48 -10.53
CA ALA A 192 -8.98 -6.53 -11.33
C ALA A 192 -9.82 -5.31 -11.78
N ASN A 193 -11.11 -5.52 -12.07
CA ASN A 193 -12.04 -4.42 -12.35
C ASN A 193 -12.31 -3.55 -11.11
N ASN A 194 -12.41 -4.15 -9.92
CA ASN A 194 -12.55 -3.42 -8.66
C ASN A 194 -11.29 -2.61 -8.32
N GLU A 195 -10.09 -3.10 -8.67
CA GLU A 195 -8.83 -2.36 -8.54
C GLU A 195 -8.84 -1.08 -9.40
N VAL A 196 -9.22 -1.19 -10.69
CA VAL A 196 -9.40 -0.02 -11.58
C VAL A 196 -10.44 0.96 -11.02
N GLN A 197 -11.59 0.47 -10.56
CA GLN A 197 -12.64 1.32 -9.99
C GLN A 197 -12.21 2.03 -8.70
N ALA A 198 -11.36 1.42 -7.87
CA ALA A 198 -10.77 2.07 -6.72
C ALA A 198 -9.82 3.20 -7.16
N MET A 199 -8.83 2.90 -8.02
CA MET A 199 -7.83 3.87 -8.46
C MET A 199 -8.43 5.06 -9.22
N ASN A 200 -9.48 4.85 -10.03
CA ASN A 200 -10.23 5.90 -10.73
C ASN A 200 -10.92 6.94 -9.82
N GLN A 201 -10.96 6.71 -8.51
CA GLN A 201 -11.51 7.64 -7.51
C GLN A 201 -10.43 8.23 -6.60
N LEU A 202 -9.14 7.87 -6.80
CA LEU A 202 -8.07 8.21 -5.87
C LEU A 202 -7.01 9.13 -6.49
N SER A 203 -7.18 10.43 -6.30
CA SER A 203 -6.26 11.48 -6.78
C SER A 203 -5.53 12.15 -5.59
N HIS A 204 -4.39 11.60 -5.17
CA HIS A 204 -3.61 12.11 -4.04
C HIS A 204 -2.10 11.91 -4.29
N PRO A 205 -1.19 12.85 -3.93
CA PRO A 205 0.24 12.70 -4.18
C PRO A 205 0.84 11.44 -3.54
N ASN A 206 0.38 11.09 -2.33
CA ASN A 206 0.82 9.89 -1.59
C ASN A 206 0.07 8.60 -1.97
N ILE A 207 -0.62 8.57 -3.12
CA ILE A 207 -1.27 7.37 -3.67
C ILE A 207 -0.78 7.17 -5.11
N LEU A 208 -0.39 5.94 -5.44
CA LEU A 208 0.00 5.54 -6.80
C LEU A 208 -1.10 5.87 -7.81
N GLN A 209 -0.77 6.58 -8.89
CA GLN A 209 -1.76 6.96 -9.90
C GLN A 209 -1.87 5.93 -11.05
N LEU A 210 -3.10 5.69 -11.51
CA LEU A 210 -3.40 4.86 -12.68
C LEU A 210 -3.32 5.71 -13.97
N TYR A 211 -2.59 5.24 -14.97
CA TYR A 211 -2.44 5.92 -16.26
C TYR A 211 -3.42 5.38 -17.31
N GLU A 212 -3.49 4.06 -17.48
CA GLU A 212 -4.31 3.43 -18.50
C GLU A 212 -4.59 1.95 -18.15
N ALA A 213 -5.63 1.32 -18.70
CA ALA A 213 -5.95 -0.07 -18.43
C ALA A 213 -6.42 -0.81 -19.69
N PHE A 214 -5.90 -2.02 -19.88
CA PHE A 214 -6.18 -2.85 -21.07
C PHE A 214 -6.74 -4.20 -20.67
N GLU A 215 -7.81 -4.63 -21.32
CA GLU A 215 -8.39 -5.98 -21.17
C GLU A 215 -8.02 -6.86 -22.36
N ALA A 216 -7.38 -8.00 -22.08
CA ALA A 216 -7.17 -9.11 -23.00
C ALA A 216 -7.90 -10.36 -22.51
N LYS A 217 -8.09 -11.36 -23.39
CA LYS A 217 -8.95 -12.55 -23.17
C LYS A 217 -8.82 -13.24 -21.80
N HIS A 218 -7.62 -13.28 -21.24
CA HIS A 218 -7.32 -13.91 -19.93
C HIS A 218 -6.37 -13.07 -19.04
N GLN A 219 -6.16 -11.80 -19.38
CA GLN A 219 -5.28 -10.90 -18.64
C GLN A 219 -5.81 -9.47 -18.63
N LEU A 220 -5.51 -8.72 -17.57
CA LEU A 220 -5.76 -7.29 -17.49
C LEU A 220 -4.43 -6.60 -17.18
N VAL A 221 -4.08 -5.57 -17.97
CA VAL A 221 -2.82 -4.84 -17.85
C VAL A 221 -3.10 -3.43 -17.36
N LEU A 222 -2.65 -3.10 -16.15
CA LEU A 222 -2.68 -1.74 -15.62
C LEU A 222 -1.37 -1.04 -15.97
N ILE A 223 -1.46 0.10 -16.65
CA ILE A 223 -0.35 1.03 -16.82
C ILE A 223 -0.44 2.05 -15.68
N LEU A 224 0.62 2.10 -14.87
CA LEU A 224 0.69 2.76 -13.58
C LEU A 224 1.82 3.80 -13.58
N GLU A 225 1.75 4.72 -12.63
CA GLU A 225 2.88 5.55 -12.23
C GLU A 225 4.14 4.70 -11.96
N TYR A 226 5.30 5.17 -12.44
CA TYR A 226 6.60 4.58 -12.10
C TYR A 226 7.19 5.29 -10.88
N VAL A 227 7.70 4.51 -9.92
CA VAL A 227 8.23 4.99 -8.64
C VAL A 227 9.62 4.36 -8.45
N GLU A 228 10.65 5.19 -8.25
CA GLU A 228 12.07 4.78 -8.44
C GLU A 228 12.83 4.58 -7.10
N GLY A 229 12.26 5.00 -5.97
CA GLY A 229 12.89 4.97 -4.65
C GLY A 229 12.79 3.65 -3.85
N GLY A 230 12.06 2.64 -4.33
CA GLY A 230 11.97 1.30 -3.71
C GLY A 230 11.00 1.20 -2.51
N GLU A 231 10.91 0.02 -1.89
CA GLU A 231 10.12 -0.21 -0.67
C GLU A 231 10.66 0.64 0.49
N LEU A 232 9.75 1.22 1.31
CA LEU A 232 10.14 2.11 2.40
C LEU A 232 11.11 1.47 3.39
N PHE A 233 10.91 0.19 3.74
CA PHE A 233 11.75 -0.48 4.73
C PHE A 233 13.11 -0.89 4.15
N ASP A 234 13.20 -1.26 2.88
CA ASP A 234 14.48 -1.51 2.19
C ASP A 234 15.33 -0.24 2.15
N ARG A 235 14.73 0.90 1.76
CA ARG A 235 15.39 2.22 1.77
C ARG A 235 15.87 2.66 3.16
N ILE A 236 15.22 2.18 4.22
CA ILE A 236 15.59 2.48 5.61
C ILE A 236 16.77 1.64 6.10
N VAL A 237 16.94 0.40 5.62
CA VAL A 237 18.05 -0.49 6.06
C VAL A 237 19.32 -0.40 5.21
N ASP A 238 19.33 0.53 4.23
CA ASP A 238 20.45 0.86 3.36
C ASP A 238 21.66 1.48 4.09
N GLU A 239 21.52 1.82 5.39
CA GLU A 239 22.58 2.32 6.31
C GLU A 239 23.32 3.61 5.87
N SER A 240 22.99 4.16 4.70
CA SER A 240 23.55 5.39 4.13
C SER A 240 23.23 6.66 4.93
N ALA A 241 22.20 6.63 5.78
CA ALA A 241 21.94 7.61 6.83
C ALA A 241 21.28 6.92 8.05
N PRO A 242 21.52 7.41 9.29
CA PRO A 242 20.74 6.99 10.46
C PRO A 242 19.29 7.46 10.34
N LEU A 243 18.32 6.59 10.66
CA LEU A 243 16.91 6.98 10.73
C LEU A 243 16.62 7.67 12.07
N THR A 244 16.00 8.85 12.06
CA THR A 244 15.51 9.51 13.27
C THR A 244 14.01 9.32 13.49
N GLU A 245 13.53 9.54 14.71
CA GLU A 245 12.10 9.60 15.02
C GLU A 245 11.38 10.69 14.21
N VAL A 246 12.08 11.78 13.88
CA VAL A 246 11.54 12.88 13.04
C VAL A 246 11.34 12.44 11.60
N ASP A 247 12.27 11.68 11.02
CA ASP A 247 12.10 11.10 9.67
C ASP A 247 10.92 10.11 9.66
N ALA A 248 10.80 9.30 10.72
CA ALA A 248 9.68 8.39 10.89
C ALA A 248 8.33 9.11 11.01
N MET A 249 8.27 10.25 11.73
CA MET A 249 7.09 11.12 11.77
C MET A 249 6.71 11.64 10.37
N VAL A 250 7.68 12.08 9.55
CA VAL A 250 7.44 12.54 8.17
C VAL A 250 6.88 11.42 7.28
N PHE A 251 7.34 10.19 7.44
CA PHE A 251 6.77 9.03 6.75
C PHE A 251 5.34 8.72 7.22
N VAL A 252 5.11 8.62 8.53
CA VAL A 252 3.79 8.25 9.07
C VAL A 252 2.74 9.33 8.80
N LYS A 253 3.09 10.62 8.85
CA LYS A 253 2.24 11.74 8.44
C LYS A 253 1.70 11.54 7.01
N GLN A 254 2.58 11.27 6.04
CA GLN A 254 2.17 11.06 4.64
C GLN A 254 1.35 9.80 4.41
N ILE A 255 1.62 8.72 5.15
CA ILE A 255 0.78 7.51 5.13
C ILE A 255 -0.59 7.84 5.71
N CYS A 256 -0.67 8.62 6.80
CA CYS A 256 -1.94 9.09 7.36
C CYS A 256 -2.71 10.01 6.39
N GLU A 257 -2.04 10.90 5.66
CA GLU A 257 -2.64 11.75 4.62
C GLU A 257 -3.27 10.88 3.51
N GLY A 258 -2.51 9.91 2.98
CA GLY A 258 -3.01 8.94 1.99
C GLY A 258 -4.19 8.09 2.50
N VAL A 259 -4.10 7.53 3.71
CA VAL A 259 -5.17 6.73 4.32
C VAL A 259 -6.41 7.58 4.62
N SER A 260 -6.24 8.79 5.17
CA SER A 260 -7.36 9.72 5.42
C SER A 260 -8.09 10.07 4.14
N TYR A 261 -7.37 10.29 3.04
CA TYR A 261 -7.97 10.56 1.73
C TYR A 261 -8.70 9.32 1.17
N MET A 262 -8.13 8.12 1.25
CA MET A 262 -8.82 6.87 0.87
C MET A 262 -10.13 6.70 1.65
N HIS A 263 -10.10 6.93 2.97
CA HIS A 263 -11.25 6.79 3.84
C HIS A 263 -12.33 7.84 3.55
N GLN A 264 -11.94 9.09 3.25
CA GLN A 264 -12.85 10.13 2.77
C GLN A 264 -13.54 9.75 1.44
N MET A 265 -12.82 9.07 0.53
CA MET A 265 -13.37 8.54 -0.72
C MET A 265 -14.13 7.21 -0.56
N TYR A 266 -14.35 6.75 0.69
CA TYR A 266 -14.99 5.48 1.03
C TYR A 266 -14.29 4.26 0.39
N VAL A 267 -12.96 4.23 0.41
CA VAL A 267 -12.12 3.08 0.02
C VAL A 267 -11.37 2.55 1.25
N LEU A 268 -11.41 1.24 1.46
CA LEU A 268 -10.53 0.52 2.39
C LEU A 268 -9.35 -0.06 1.61
N HIS A 269 -8.15 -0.06 2.18
CA HIS A 269 -6.96 -0.64 1.55
C HIS A 269 -6.91 -2.17 1.74
N LEU A 270 -7.10 -2.64 2.99
CA LEU A 270 -7.16 -4.04 3.41
C LEU A 270 -5.90 -4.90 3.18
N ASP A 271 -4.82 -4.29 2.66
CA ASP A 271 -3.48 -4.89 2.51
C ASP A 271 -2.39 -3.81 2.68
N LEU A 272 -2.56 -2.87 3.62
CA LEU A 272 -1.49 -1.92 3.95
C LEU A 272 -0.38 -2.67 4.69
N LYS A 273 0.89 -2.48 4.28
CA LYS A 273 2.07 -3.17 4.82
C LYS A 273 3.34 -2.53 4.22
N PRO A 274 4.55 -2.81 4.73
CA PRO A 274 5.79 -2.19 4.24
C PRO A 274 6.03 -2.34 2.73
N GLU A 275 5.68 -3.49 2.15
CA GLU A 275 5.76 -3.77 0.71
C GLU A 275 4.89 -2.84 -0.12
N ASN A 276 3.76 -2.42 0.45
CA ASN A 276 2.75 -1.62 -0.22
C ASN A 276 2.94 -0.10 0.06
N ILE A 277 4.15 0.30 0.49
CA ILE A 277 4.55 1.69 0.71
C ILE A 277 5.91 1.92 0.03
N LEU A 278 5.91 2.60 -1.12
CA LEU A 278 7.14 2.94 -1.85
C LEU A 278 7.60 4.37 -1.53
N CYS A 279 8.92 4.58 -1.50
CA CYS A 279 9.50 5.92 -1.54
C CYS A 279 9.61 6.41 -2.98
N VAL A 280 9.35 7.69 -3.23
CA VAL A 280 9.42 8.26 -4.58
C VAL A 280 10.87 8.32 -5.08
N ASN A 281 11.78 8.81 -4.22
CA ASN A 281 13.22 8.90 -4.46
C ASN A 281 13.98 8.19 -3.33
N ARG A 282 15.14 7.58 -3.61
CA ARG A 282 15.97 6.89 -2.57
C ARG A 282 16.45 7.83 -1.45
N THR A 283 16.70 9.09 -1.78
CA THR A 283 17.20 10.14 -0.87
C THR A 283 16.09 11.05 -0.31
N GLY A 284 14.84 10.87 -0.74
CA GLY A 284 13.71 11.72 -0.34
C GLY A 284 12.80 11.05 0.68
N HIS A 285 12.10 11.85 1.46
CA HIS A 285 11.11 11.38 2.44
C HIS A 285 9.70 11.20 1.86
N GLN A 286 9.47 11.49 0.57
CA GLN A 286 8.14 11.33 -0.03
C GLN A 286 7.78 9.85 -0.24
N VAL A 287 6.59 9.45 0.24
CA VAL A 287 6.06 8.08 0.08
C VAL A 287 4.72 8.02 -0.67
N LYS A 288 4.46 6.87 -1.30
CA LYS A 288 3.21 6.51 -1.99
C LYS A 288 2.72 5.13 -1.53
N ILE A 289 1.42 5.05 -1.22
CA ILE A 289 0.71 3.79 -0.99
C ILE A 289 0.42 3.12 -2.35
N ILE A 290 0.66 1.79 -2.43
CA ILE A 290 0.54 0.99 -3.67
C ILE A 290 -0.29 -0.30 -3.48
N ASP A 291 -0.59 -0.97 -4.59
CA ASP A 291 -1.34 -2.23 -4.74
C ASP A 291 -2.78 -2.24 -4.17
N PHE A 292 -3.70 -1.79 -5.02
CA PHE A 292 -5.13 -1.74 -4.74
C PHE A 292 -5.88 -3.06 -5.04
N GLY A 293 -5.18 -4.18 -5.29
CA GLY A 293 -5.80 -5.47 -5.67
C GLY A 293 -6.75 -6.06 -4.62
N LEU A 294 -6.56 -5.71 -3.34
CA LEU A 294 -7.45 -6.07 -2.24
C LEU A 294 -8.41 -4.96 -1.81
N ALA A 295 -8.22 -3.73 -2.29
CA ALA A 295 -8.99 -2.56 -1.89
C ALA A 295 -10.49 -2.69 -2.21
N ARG A 296 -11.35 -2.17 -1.34
CA ARG A 296 -12.82 -2.26 -1.49
C ARG A 296 -13.50 -0.94 -1.20
N ARG A 297 -14.55 -0.62 -1.97
CA ARG A 297 -15.46 0.47 -1.62
C ARG A 297 -16.19 0.11 -0.33
N TYR A 298 -16.02 0.91 0.72
CA TYR A 298 -16.77 0.77 1.95
C TYR A 298 -18.21 1.25 1.75
N ARG A 299 -19.18 0.45 2.18
CA ARG A 299 -20.58 0.85 2.31
C ARG A 299 -21.05 0.45 3.71
N PRO A 300 -21.35 1.40 4.63
CA PRO A 300 -21.65 1.08 6.04
C PRO A 300 -22.82 0.12 6.30
N ARG A 301 -23.67 -0.15 5.29
CA ARG A 301 -24.79 -1.11 5.36
C ARG A 301 -24.43 -2.50 4.84
N GLU A 302 -23.26 -2.68 4.21
CA GLU A 302 -22.81 -3.95 3.65
C GLU A 302 -21.89 -4.68 4.63
N LYS A 303 -22.18 -5.97 4.84
CA LYS A 303 -21.45 -6.85 5.76
C LYS A 303 -20.18 -7.42 5.12
N LEU A 304 -19.25 -6.53 4.75
CA LEU A 304 -17.98 -6.90 4.12
C LEU A 304 -17.07 -7.68 5.08
N ARG A 305 -16.61 -8.85 4.65
CA ARG A 305 -15.65 -9.72 5.36
C ARG A 305 -14.50 -10.11 4.44
N VAL A 306 -13.33 -10.34 5.02
CA VAL A 306 -12.12 -10.79 4.31
C VAL A 306 -11.39 -11.88 5.10
N ASN A 307 -10.56 -12.65 4.42
CA ASN A 307 -9.77 -13.75 5.00
C ASN A 307 -8.42 -13.88 4.27
N PHE A 308 -7.74 -12.74 4.10
CA PHE A 308 -6.51 -12.61 3.33
C PHE A 308 -5.65 -11.46 3.86
N GLY A 309 -4.34 -11.57 3.65
CA GLY A 309 -3.31 -10.64 4.12
C GLY A 309 -2.12 -11.45 4.65
N THR A 310 -1.11 -10.76 5.20
CA THR A 310 0.01 -11.41 5.91
C THR A 310 -0.34 -11.46 7.41
N PRO A 311 -0.25 -12.61 8.11
CA PRO A 311 -0.86 -12.81 9.43
C PRO A 311 -0.56 -11.74 10.50
N GLU A 312 0.69 -11.29 10.62
CA GLU A 312 1.13 -10.29 11.61
C GLU A 312 0.55 -8.87 11.38
N PHE A 313 0.05 -8.60 10.18
CA PHE A 313 -0.56 -7.32 9.77
C PHE A 313 -2.09 -7.34 9.83
N LEU A 314 -2.71 -8.49 10.08
CA LEU A 314 -4.16 -8.63 10.16
C LEU A 314 -4.71 -7.95 11.43
N ALA A 315 -5.85 -7.28 11.31
CA ALA A 315 -6.57 -6.76 12.46
C ALA A 315 -7.37 -7.87 13.18
N PRO A 316 -7.63 -7.77 14.50
CA PRO A 316 -8.34 -8.79 15.27
C PRO A 316 -9.72 -9.16 14.68
N GLU A 317 -10.44 -8.20 14.09
CA GLU A 317 -11.71 -8.46 13.40
C GLU A 317 -11.56 -9.35 12.16
N VAL A 318 -10.43 -9.29 11.45
CA VAL A 318 -10.18 -10.12 10.26
C VAL A 318 -9.90 -11.56 10.69
N VAL A 319 -9.12 -11.74 11.76
CA VAL A 319 -8.82 -13.07 12.33
C VAL A 319 -10.09 -13.72 12.88
N ASN A 320 -10.99 -12.94 13.52
CA ASN A 320 -12.31 -13.40 13.96
C ASN A 320 -13.34 -13.54 12.82
N PHE A 321 -12.98 -13.26 11.56
CA PHE A 321 -13.88 -13.25 10.40
C PHE A 321 -15.14 -12.39 10.59
N ASP A 322 -15.00 -11.26 11.27
CA ASP A 322 -16.04 -10.25 11.45
C ASP A 322 -15.92 -9.12 10.39
N PHE A 323 -16.77 -8.10 10.47
CA PHE A 323 -16.85 -7.06 9.45
C PHE A 323 -15.67 -6.08 9.47
N VAL A 324 -15.12 -5.78 8.29
CA VAL A 324 -14.06 -4.78 8.11
C VAL A 324 -14.62 -3.38 7.84
N SER A 325 -13.86 -2.37 8.25
CA SER A 325 -14.25 -0.95 8.18
C SER A 325 -13.00 -0.06 8.27
N PHE A 326 -13.13 1.26 8.29
CA PHE A 326 -11.99 2.18 8.36
C PHE A 326 -10.97 1.84 9.48
N PRO A 327 -11.38 1.50 10.73
CA PRO A 327 -10.45 1.06 11.79
C PRO A 327 -9.59 -0.17 11.46
N THR A 328 -9.96 -0.97 10.46
CA THR A 328 -9.18 -2.15 10.03
C THR A 328 -7.86 -1.73 9.38
N ASP A 329 -7.86 -0.71 8.51
CA ASP A 329 -6.62 -0.16 7.96
C ASP A 329 -5.79 0.56 9.05
N MET A 330 -6.47 1.16 10.04
CA MET A 330 -5.82 1.90 11.14
C MET A 330 -5.02 1.01 12.09
N TRP A 331 -5.49 -0.22 12.34
CA TRP A 331 -4.70 -1.23 13.06
C TRP A 331 -3.36 -1.47 12.37
N THR A 332 -3.40 -1.70 11.06
CA THR A 332 -2.20 -2.05 10.29
C THR A 332 -1.26 -0.86 10.09
N LEU A 333 -1.77 0.38 10.08
CA LEU A 333 -0.95 1.59 10.25
C LEU A 333 -0.20 1.58 11.58
N GLY A 334 -0.86 1.16 12.67
CA GLY A 334 -0.22 0.98 13.98
C GLY A 334 0.91 -0.05 13.94
N VAL A 335 0.70 -1.19 13.26
CA VAL A 335 1.73 -2.22 13.05
C VAL A 335 2.93 -1.66 12.27
N VAL A 336 2.68 -0.99 11.13
CA VAL A 336 3.74 -0.35 10.33
C VAL A 336 4.50 0.71 11.13
N THR A 337 3.82 1.50 11.95
CA THR A 337 4.44 2.54 12.80
C THR A 337 5.31 1.92 13.89
N TYR A 338 4.82 0.87 14.57
CA TYR A 338 5.59 0.13 15.58
C TYR A 338 6.86 -0.47 14.96
N MET A 339 6.76 -1.08 13.77
CA MET A 339 7.91 -1.62 13.05
C MET A 339 8.90 -0.53 12.59
N LEU A 340 8.40 0.61 12.11
CA LEU A 340 9.24 1.72 11.66
C LEU A 340 10.12 2.28 12.78
N LEU A 341 9.55 2.41 13.99
CA LEU A 341 10.24 2.98 15.15
C LEU A 341 11.14 1.99 15.88
N SER A 342 10.72 0.73 16.05
CA SER A 342 11.47 -0.28 16.82
C SER A 342 12.24 -1.31 15.98
N GLY A 343 11.79 -1.56 14.75
CA GLY A 343 12.26 -2.65 13.89
C GLY A 343 11.79 -4.05 14.30
N LEU A 344 10.91 -4.14 15.29
CA LEU A 344 10.23 -5.37 15.72
C LEU A 344 8.82 -5.44 15.13
N SER A 345 8.31 -6.64 14.87
CA SER A 345 6.89 -6.84 14.56
C SER A 345 6.11 -7.08 15.86
N PRO A 346 5.01 -6.36 16.14
CA PRO A 346 4.36 -6.35 17.46
C PRO A 346 3.63 -7.66 17.79
N PHE A 347 3.30 -8.50 16.80
CA PHE A 347 2.50 -9.71 17.00
C PHE A 347 3.13 -10.98 16.41
N LEU A 348 4.28 -10.90 15.72
CA LEU A 348 4.92 -12.05 15.09
C LEU A 348 5.35 -13.10 16.12
N GLY A 349 4.80 -14.31 15.99
CA GLY A 349 5.27 -15.51 16.69
C GLY A 349 6.25 -16.33 15.86
N ASP A 350 6.69 -17.45 16.43
CA ASP A 350 7.50 -18.47 15.75
C ASP A 350 6.71 -19.14 14.60
N ASP A 351 5.39 -19.30 14.78
CA ASP A 351 4.45 -19.82 13.78
C ASP A 351 3.21 -18.93 13.57
N GLU A 352 2.40 -19.26 12.55
CA GLU A 352 1.19 -18.53 12.17
C GLU A 352 0.08 -18.61 13.24
N SER A 353 -0.08 -19.75 13.92
CA SER A 353 -1.06 -19.91 15.01
C SER A 353 -0.70 -19.01 16.18
N GLN A 354 0.55 -18.99 16.61
CA GLN A 354 1.03 -18.09 17.67
C GLN A 354 0.87 -16.62 17.25
N THR A 355 1.21 -16.28 16.00
CA THR A 355 1.04 -14.93 15.44
C THR A 355 -0.43 -14.47 15.49
N LEU A 356 -1.36 -15.32 15.06
CA LEU A 356 -2.80 -15.02 15.10
C LEU A 356 -3.33 -14.93 16.54
N ASN A 357 -2.83 -15.75 17.46
CA ASN A 357 -3.16 -15.64 18.89
C ASN A 357 -2.64 -14.34 19.52
N ASN A 358 -1.46 -13.85 19.13
CA ASN A 358 -0.93 -12.56 19.56
C ASN A 358 -1.78 -11.38 19.03
N VAL A 359 -2.21 -11.45 17.77
CA VAL A 359 -3.18 -10.48 17.21
C VAL A 359 -4.51 -10.52 17.98
N LEU A 360 -5.02 -11.71 18.30
CA LEU A 360 -6.28 -11.89 19.04
C LEU A 360 -6.20 -11.45 20.51
N SER A 361 -5.03 -11.55 21.16
CA SER A 361 -4.81 -10.98 22.49
C SER A 361 -4.65 -9.46 22.44
N ALA A 362 -4.10 -8.92 21.35
CA ALA A 362 -3.72 -7.53 21.15
C ALA A 362 -2.70 -7.00 22.19
N ASN A 363 -1.86 -7.89 22.73
CA ASN A 363 -0.88 -7.56 23.76
C ASN A 363 0.37 -6.89 23.18
N CYS A 364 0.26 -5.63 22.81
CA CYS A 364 1.40 -4.79 22.41
C CYS A 364 2.18 -4.32 23.65
N SER A 365 3.49 -4.56 23.70
CA SER A 365 4.40 -4.05 24.76
C SER A 365 5.40 -3.04 24.19
N PHE A 366 5.91 -2.16 25.07
CA PHE A 366 6.96 -1.18 24.78
C PHE A 366 8.16 -1.35 25.74
N GLU A 367 8.32 -2.53 26.32
CA GLU A 367 9.34 -2.85 27.34
C GLU A 367 10.71 -3.29 26.75
N ASP A 368 10.77 -3.55 25.44
CA ASP A 368 11.99 -3.95 24.74
C ASP A 368 13.03 -2.81 24.65
N GLU A 369 14.33 -3.14 24.65
CA GLU A 369 15.44 -2.19 24.52
C GLU A 369 15.38 -1.31 23.24
N ALA A 370 14.68 -1.76 22.20
CA ALA A 370 14.37 -0.99 21.01
C ALA A 370 13.50 0.25 21.32
N PHE A 371 12.68 0.20 22.37
CA PHE A 371 11.81 1.28 22.82
C PHE A 371 12.41 2.20 23.88
N GLU A 372 13.61 1.91 24.39
CA GLU A 372 14.27 2.67 25.48
C GLU A 372 14.31 4.19 25.22
N HIS A 373 14.63 4.61 23.99
CA HIS A 373 14.78 6.03 23.63
C HIS A 373 13.61 6.61 22.80
N ILE A 374 12.64 5.78 22.40
CA ILE A 374 11.48 6.21 21.61
C ILE A 374 10.56 7.07 22.50
N SER A 375 10.09 8.20 21.96
CA SER A 375 9.34 9.19 22.74
C SER A 375 8.02 8.64 23.32
N ALA A 376 7.58 9.25 24.42
CA ALA A 376 6.28 8.91 25.01
C ALA A 376 5.12 9.19 24.05
N GLU A 377 5.19 10.27 23.26
CA GLU A 377 4.18 10.62 22.25
C GLU A 377 4.08 9.58 21.13
N ALA A 378 5.20 8.97 20.73
CA ALA A 378 5.22 7.91 19.73
C ALA A 378 4.55 6.61 20.24
N LYS A 379 4.85 6.23 21.49
CA LYS A 379 4.23 5.08 22.16
C LYS A 379 2.73 5.29 22.35
N ASP A 380 2.33 6.52 22.69
CA ASP A 380 0.92 6.93 22.82
C ASP A 380 0.19 6.95 21.46
N PHE A 381 0.85 7.37 20.38
CA PHE A 381 0.30 7.29 19.02
C PHE A 381 0.00 5.84 18.61
N ILE A 382 0.91 4.91 18.93
CA ILE A 382 0.74 3.48 18.62
C ILE A 382 -0.32 2.83 19.52
N SER A 383 -0.36 3.14 20.81
CA SER A 383 -1.34 2.56 21.75
C SER A 383 -2.78 2.86 21.32
N HIS A 384 -3.03 4.07 20.82
CA HIS A 384 -4.30 4.53 20.26
C HIS A 384 -4.64 3.95 18.86
N LEU A 385 -3.76 3.15 18.26
CA LEU A 385 -3.99 2.43 16.99
C LEU A 385 -4.10 0.91 17.18
N LEU A 386 -3.25 0.32 18.03
CA LEU A 386 -3.24 -1.11 18.33
C LEU A 386 -4.29 -1.52 19.41
N VAL A 387 -5.41 -0.80 19.45
CA VAL A 387 -6.56 -1.12 20.31
C VAL A 387 -7.32 -2.31 19.74
N LYS A 388 -7.57 -3.33 20.56
CA LYS A 388 -8.36 -4.52 20.18
C LYS A 388 -9.71 -4.16 19.57
N GLU A 389 -10.49 -3.35 20.29
CA GLU A 389 -11.81 -2.90 19.87
C GLU A 389 -11.73 -1.82 18.77
N ARG A 390 -12.32 -2.11 17.60
CA ARG A 390 -12.35 -1.20 16.44
C ARG A 390 -12.79 0.22 16.76
N GLY A 391 -13.76 0.37 17.67
CA GLY A 391 -14.32 1.67 18.06
C GLY A 391 -13.40 2.53 18.94
N GLY A 392 -12.32 1.95 19.50
CA GLY A 392 -11.33 2.68 20.28
C GLY A 392 -10.09 3.14 19.48
N ARG A 393 -9.94 2.71 18.22
CA ARG A 393 -8.80 3.10 17.37
C ARG A 393 -9.00 4.51 16.80
N MET A 394 -7.93 5.31 16.75
CA MET A 394 -7.95 6.57 16.00
C MET A 394 -8.22 6.35 14.52
N SER A 395 -8.99 7.26 13.91
CA SER A 395 -9.02 7.44 12.45
C SER A 395 -7.78 8.21 11.97
N ALA A 396 -7.42 8.10 10.68
CA ALA A 396 -6.26 8.79 10.13
C ALA A 396 -6.32 10.33 10.30
N LEU A 397 -7.52 10.93 10.30
CA LEU A 397 -7.70 12.35 10.58
C LEU A 397 -7.45 12.72 12.06
N GLN A 398 -7.58 11.78 13.00
CA GLN A 398 -7.17 11.94 14.39
C GLN A 398 -5.65 11.75 14.53
N CYS A 399 -5.05 10.77 13.81
CA CYS A 399 -3.60 10.60 13.73
C CYS A 399 -2.90 11.90 13.29
N LEU A 400 -3.41 12.55 12.22
CA LEU A 400 -2.89 13.84 11.71
C LEU A 400 -3.06 15.03 12.66
N ARG A 401 -3.72 14.84 13.81
CA ARG A 401 -3.87 15.86 14.87
C ARG A 401 -3.18 15.45 16.17
N HIS A 402 -2.60 14.25 16.22
CA HIS A 402 -1.97 13.71 17.41
C HIS A 402 -0.70 14.52 17.75
N PRO A 403 -0.41 14.81 19.03
CA PRO A 403 0.77 15.59 19.44
C PRO A 403 2.06 15.11 18.76
N TRP A 404 2.24 13.78 18.65
CA TRP A 404 3.39 13.17 17.99
C TRP A 404 3.67 13.70 16.57
N LEU A 405 2.66 13.79 15.70
CA LEU A 405 2.81 14.24 14.31
C LEU A 405 2.70 15.77 14.14
N ASN A 406 2.32 16.50 15.20
CA ASN A 406 2.29 17.96 15.18
C ASN A 406 3.68 18.57 15.37
N ASN A 407 3.88 19.78 14.84
CA ASN A 407 5.06 20.63 15.04
C ASN A 407 6.42 19.98 14.65
N ILE A 408 6.42 19.12 13.62
CA ILE A 408 7.60 18.38 13.13
C ILE A 408 8.83 19.30 12.97
N ALA A 409 8.67 20.46 12.33
CA ALA A 409 9.75 21.41 12.07
C ALA A 409 10.38 22.03 13.34
N GLU A 410 9.66 22.09 14.46
CA GLU A 410 10.24 22.51 15.75
C GLU A 410 10.89 21.33 16.49
N LYS A 411 10.29 20.13 16.42
CA LYS A 411 10.87 18.90 16.98
C LYS A 411 12.23 18.56 16.36
N ALA A 412 12.36 18.75 15.05
CA ALA A 412 13.60 18.64 14.28
C ALA A 412 14.76 19.52 14.80
N LYS A 413 14.46 20.64 15.47
CA LYS A 413 15.45 21.53 16.08
C LYS A 413 15.81 21.10 17.51
N GLY A 414 14.87 20.47 18.21
CA GLY A 414 14.96 20.17 19.64
C GLY A 414 15.52 18.79 19.98
N SER A 415 15.25 17.75 19.18
CA SER A 415 15.75 16.39 19.43
C SER A 415 15.72 15.49 18.20
N ASN A 416 16.89 15.08 17.73
CA ASN A 416 17.04 14.06 16.69
C ASN A 416 17.34 12.70 17.34
N ILE A 417 16.30 12.05 17.87
CA ILE A 417 16.36 10.68 18.43
C ILE A 417 16.68 9.73 17.28
N VAL A 418 17.88 9.13 17.27
CA VAL A 418 18.25 8.10 16.30
C VAL A 418 17.64 6.77 16.72
N LEU A 419 16.92 6.12 15.80
CA LEU A 419 16.18 4.89 16.06
C LEU A 419 17.08 3.65 15.91
N LYS A 420 16.98 2.72 16.86
CA LYS A 420 17.64 1.41 16.79
C LYS A 420 17.02 0.48 15.72
N SER A 421 15.92 0.89 15.08
CA SER A 421 15.08 0.05 14.21
C SER A 421 15.79 -0.49 12.97
N GLN A 422 16.72 0.25 12.36
CA GLN A 422 17.38 -0.16 11.11
C GLN A 422 18.01 -1.56 11.23
N VAL A 423 18.67 -1.86 12.36
CA VAL A 423 19.32 -3.16 12.60
C VAL A 423 18.30 -4.30 12.76
N LEU A 424 17.15 -4.03 13.38
CA LEU A 424 16.11 -5.02 13.64
C LEU A 424 15.21 -5.24 12.41
N LEU A 425 14.89 -4.18 11.66
CA LEU A 425 14.29 -4.24 10.33
C LEU A 425 15.15 -5.05 9.36
N LYS A 426 16.47 -4.84 9.34
CA LYS A 426 17.40 -5.59 8.47
C LYS A 426 17.36 -7.10 8.78
N LYS A 427 17.24 -7.48 10.06
CA LYS A 427 17.02 -8.87 10.48
C LYS A 427 15.62 -9.40 10.08
N TYR A 428 14.57 -8.59 10.20
CA TYR A 428 13.21 -8.95 9.80
C TYR A 428 13.10 -9.19 8.28
N LEU A 429 13.57 -8.22 7.47
CA LEU A 429 13.58 -8.30 6.01
C LEU A 429 14.40 -9.50 5.52
N ALA A 430 15.57 -9.73 6.12
CA ALA A 430 16.36 -10.94 5.84
C ALA A 430 15.56 -12.21 6.16
N LYS A 431 14.98 -12.35 7.37
CA LYS A 431 14.14 -13.52 7.74
C LYS A 431 12.97 -13.73 6.77
N LYS A 432 12.35 -12.65 6.29
CA LYS A 432 11.27 -12.69 5.29
C LYS A 432 11.78 -13.22 3.94
N LEU A 433 12.93 -12.75 3.46
CA LEU A 433 13.58 -13.27 2.24
C LEU A 433 13.98 -14.76 2.38
N TRP A 434 14.48 -15.19 3.54
CA TRP A 434 14.77 -16.62 3.79
C TRP A 434 13.53 -17.53 3.82
N LYS A 435 12.33 -16.98 4.03
CA LYS A 435 11.05 -17.72 3.94
C LYS A 435 10.50 -17.81 2.51
N VAL A 436 11.09 -17.08 1.54
CA VAL A 436 10.76 -17.16 0.11
C VAL A 436 11.52 -18.34 -0.52
N SER A 437 10.90 -19.08 -1.44
CA SER A 437 11.47 -20.35 -1.93
C SER A 437 12.72 -20.12 -2.80
N PRO A 438 13.69 -21.07 -2.88
CA PRO A 438 14.84 -20.95 -3.79
C PRO A 438 14.47 -20.79 -5.27
N THR A 439 13.26 -21.19 -5.67
CA THR A 439 12.70 -20.93 -7.01
C THR A 439 12.17 -19.49 -7.19
N ASP A 440 11.84 -18.80 -6.11
CA ASP A 440 11.40 -17.39 -6.08
C ASP A 440 12.56 -16.42 -5.75
N PHE A 441 13.71 -16.91 -5.27
CA PHE A 441 14.94 -16.11 -5.01
C PHE A 441 15.44 -15.35 -6.24
N LEU A 442 15.14 -15.83 -7.46
CA LEU A 442 15.43 -15.13 -8.73
C LEU A 442 14.42 -14.02 -9.08
N HIS A 443 13.43 -13.75 -8.22
CA HIS A 443 12.28 -12.88 -8.50
C HIS A 443 11.96 -11.85 -7.42
N HIS A 444 12.67 -11.86 -6.28
CA HIS A 444 12.44 -10.90 -5.18
C HIS A 444 13.61 -9.94 -4.87
N THR A 445 14.80 -10.14 -5.46
CA THR A 445 15.89 -9.16 -5.40
C THR A 445 15.80 -8.20 -6.58
N VAL A 446 15.38 -6.96 -6.33
CA VAL A 446 15.43 -5.88 -7.33
C VAL A 446 16.88 -5.37 -7.43
N TRP A 447 17.67 -6.03 -8.27
CA TRP A 447 19.02 -5.57 -8.61
C TRP A 447 18.94 -4.33 -9.51
N PHE A 448 19.28 -3.16 -8.95
CA PHE A 448 19.72 -2.01 -9.73
C PHE A 448 21.22 -1.82 -9.54
N ILE A 449 21.91 -1.62 -10.67
CA ILE A 449 23.31 -1.17 -10.75
C ILE A 449 23.36 0.33 -10.44
#